data_AF-A0A2G9RX74-F1
#
_entry.id   AF-A0A2G9RX74-F1
#
_cell.length_a   1.000
_cell.length_b   1.000
_cell.length_c   1.000
_cell.angle_alpha   90.00
_cell.angle_beta   90.00
_cell.angle_gamma   90.00
#
_symmetry.space_group_name_H-M   'P 1'
#
loop_
_entity.id
_entity.type
_entity.pdbx_description
1 polymer ?
#
loop_
_entity_poly.entity_id
_entity_poly.type
_entity_poly.pdbx_seq_one_letter_code
_entity_poly.pdbx_strand_id
1 'polypeptide(L)'
;CSTTLWVGQLDKRTTQQDVGSLLEEFGPIESINMIPPRGCAYIVMVHRMDAYRALQKLSRGNYKVNTKAIKIAWALNKGIKPEYKQYWDVEIGVTYIPWSKVKPEELEALCEGGMLDNDTMCSEWKSISKKTEMADTSQNGSTAENAQNENKSPGPQANPVPLLSLQVCPEFPVVVSGGQPYHGGGTGSL
;
A
#
# COMPACT_ATOMS: atom_id res chain seq x y z
N CYS A 1 17.55 3.24 -2.33
CA CYS A 1 16.67 3.19 -1.13
C CYS A 1 15.89 1.87 -1.11
N SER A 2 16.04 1.04 -0.07
CA SER A 2 15.34 -0.25 0.05
C SER A 2 13.84 -0.06 0.29
N THR A 3 12.98 -0.77 -0.44
CA THR A 3 11.55 -0.94 -0.09
C THR A 3 11.30 -2.20 0.72
N THR A 4 12.37 -2.95 1.05
CA THR A 4 12.29 -4.22 1.77
C THR A 4 12.39 -4.00 3.28
N LEU A 5 11.45 -4.60 4.01
CA LEU A 5 11.38 -4.63 5.47
C LEU A 5 11.70 -6.04 5.97
N TRP A 6 12.48 -6.12 7.05
CA TRP A 6 12.64 -7.35 7.82
C TRP A 6 11.66 -7.32 8.99
N VAL A 7 10.84 -8.35 9.13
CA VAL A 7 9.98 -8.56 10.31
C VAL A 7 10.46 -9.82 11.02
N GLY A 8 10.97 -9.66 12.24
CA GLY A 8 11.47 -10.74 13.08
C GLY A 8 10.62 -10.98 14.32
N GLN A 9 11.03 -11.98 15.10
CA GLN A 9 10.31 -12.46 16.28
C GLN A 9 8.92 -13.02 15.96
N LEU A 10 8.71 -13.52 14.75
CA LEU A 10 7.50 -14.26 14.39
C LEU A 10 7.40 -15.57 15.19
N ASP A 11 6.19 -16.10 15.35
CA ASP A 11 5.96 -17.42 15.94
C ASP A 11 6.08 -18.52 14.87
N LYS A 12 6.31 -19.78 15.29
CA LYS A 12 6.33 -20.93 14.38
C LYS A 12 4.99 -21.15 13.66
N ARG A 13 3.88 -20.66 14.23
CA ARG A 13 2.53 -20.73 13.65
C ARG A 13 2.22 -19.53 12.73
N THR A 14 3.07 -18.51 12.70
CA THR A 14 2.84 -17.33 11.86
C THR A 14 2.94 -17.68 10.38
N THR A 15 1.87 -17.40 9.66
CA THR A 15 1.72 -17.61 8.23
C THR A 15 2.15 -16.40 7.41
N GLN A 16 2.27 -16.57 6.09
CA GLN A 16 2.49 -15.45 5.17
C GLN A 16 1.30 -14.46 5.21
N GLN A 17 0.07 -14.95 5.40
CA GLN A 17 -1.14 -14.14 5.47
C GLN A 17 -1.17 -13.26 6.72
N ASP A 18 -0.77 -13.78 7.89
CA ASP A 18 -0.67 -12.99 9.13
C ASP A 18 0.27 -11.77 8.98
N VAL A 19 1.38 -11.96 8.25
CA VAL A 19 2.35 -10.89 7.97
C VAL A 19 1.83 -9.96 6.88
N GLY A 20 1.20 -10.51 5.84
CA GLY A 20 0.56 -9.74 4.78
C GLY A 20 -0.48 -8.77 5.33
N SER A 21 -1.44 -9.26 6.12
CA SER A 21 -2.51 -8.43 6.66
C SER A 21 -2.08 -7.43 7.72
N LEU A 22 -0.90 -7.58 8.32
CA LEU A 22 -0.31 -6.53 9.14
C LEU A 22 0.33 -5.40 8.31
N LEU A 23 0.91 -5.73 7.14
CA LEU A 23 1.66 -4.77 6.33
C LEU A 23 0.79 -4.12 5.24
N GLU A 24 -0.28 -4.77 4.78
CA GLU A 24 -1.18 -4.23 3.74
C GLU A 24 -1.96 -2.99 4.20
N GLU A 25 -2.14 -2.80 5.51
CA GLU A 25 -2.70 -1.57 6.10
C GLU A 25 -1.91 -0.31 5.70
N PHE A 26 -0.60 -0.44 5.45
CA PHE A 26 0.28 0.67 5.10
C PHE A 26 0.38 0.95 3.61
N GLY A 27 0.08 -0.03 2.76
CA GLY A 27 0.20 0.06 1.31
C GLY A 27 0.39 -1.30 0.62
N PRO A 28 0.36 -1.34 -0.72
CA PRO A 28 0.47 -2.58 -1.49
C PRO A 28 1.83 -3.27 -1.30
N ILE A 29 1.77 -4.59 -1.13
CA ILE A 29 2.91 -5.49 -0.97
C ILE A 29 3.26 -6.11 -2.32
N GLU A 30 4.53 -6.07 -2.69
CA GLU A 30 5.06 -6.68 -3.92
C GLU A 30 5.39 -8.17 -3.69
N SER A 31 6.04 -8.50 -2.57
CA SER A 31 6.33 -9.90 -2.21
C SER A 31 6.55 -10.11 -0.70
N ILE A 32 6.31 -11.33 -0.24
CA ILE A 32 6.58 -11.77 1.15
C ILE A 32 7.37 -13.08 1.12
N ASN A 33 8.60 -13.05 1.64
CA ASN A 33 9.48 -14.20 1.76
C ASN A 33 9.61 -14.63 3.23
N MET A 34 8.91 -15.71 3.61
CA MET A 34 8.91 -16.26 4.96
C MET A 34 10.15 -17.11 5.23
N ILE A 35 10.80 -16.93 6.37
CA ILE A 35 11.93 -17.76 6.85
C ILE A 35 11.57 -18.39 8.21
N PRO A 36 10.65 -19.39 8.27
CA PRO A 36 10.19 -19.99 9.52
C PRO A 36 11.31 -20.54 10.43
N PRO A 37 12.40 -21.18 9.92
CA PRO A 37 13.51 -21.63 10.77
C PRO A 37 14.26 -20.51 11.50
N ARG A 38 14.10 -19.25 11.08
CA ARG A 38 14.70 -18.07 11.72
C ARG A 38 13.66 -17.20 12.45
N GLY A 39 12.38 -17.53 12.39
CA GLY A 39 11.30 -16.74 12.99
C GLY A 39 11.23 -15.31 12.44
N CYS A 40 11.47 -15.15 11.13
CA CYS A 40 11.40 -13.85 10.45
C CYS A 40 10.87 -13.97 9.03
N ALA A 41 10.49 -12.83 8.45
CA ALA A 41 10.07 -12.67 7.06
C ALA A 41 10.72 -11.41 6.47
N TYR A 42 10.86 -11.41 5.15
CA TYR A 42 11.20 -10.23 4.35
C TYR A 42 9.99 -9.81 3.52
N ILE A 43 9.59 -8.55 3.62
CA ILE A 43 8.42 -7.99 2.94
C ILE A 43 8.93 -6.90 2.00
N VAL A 44 8.67 -7.02 0.71
CA VAL A 44 8.92 -5.95 -0.26
C VAL A 44 7.63 -5.16 -0.44
N MET A 45 7.66 -3.86 -0.13
CA MET A 45 6.54 -2.95 -0.43
C MET A 45 6.71 -2.38 -1.83
N VAL A 46 5.61 -2.11 -2.53
CA VAL A 46 5.67 -1.42 -3.85
C VAL A 46 6.17 0.01 -3.71
N HIS A 47 5.88 0.68 -2.58
CA HIS A 47 6.26 2.07 -2.34
C HIS A 47 7.18 2.27 -1.13
N ARG A 48 8.25 3.05 -1.34
CA ARG A 48 9.25 3.37 -0.30
C ARG A 48 8.69 4.17 0.86
N MET A 49 7.65 4.97 0.61
CA MET A 49 6.95 5.76 1.63
C MET A 49 6.12 4.87 2.56
N ASP A 50 5.44 3.87 2.01
CA ASP A 50 4.59 2.96 2.77
C ASP A 50 5.45 2.02 3.63
N ALA A 51 6.58 1.56 3.09
CA ALA A 51 7.60 0.87 3.89
C ALA A 51 8.11 1.72 5.07
N TYR A 52 8.31 3.04 4.87
CA TYR A 52 8.74 3.94 5.94
C TYR A 52 7.67 4.12 7.01
N ARG A 53 6.41 4.30 6.60
CA ARG A 53 5.25 4.41 7.49
C ARG A 53 5.08 3.14 8.33
N ALA A 54 5.12 1.98 7.68
CA ALA A 54 5.07 0.68 8.33
C ALA A 54 6.19 0.54 9.38
N LEU A 55 7.45 0.82 9.01
CA LEU A 55 8.57 0.77 9.95
C LEU A 55 8.38 1.72 11.14
N GLN A 56 8.04 2.99 10.89
CA GLN A 56 7.88 3.99 11.96
C GLN A 56 6.72 3.67 12.90
N LYS A 57 5.63 3.09 12.39
CA LYS A 57 4.47 2.68 13.19
C LYS A 57 4.78 1.40 13.98
N LEU A 58 5.19 0.34 13.28
CA LEU A 58 5.40 -0.99 13.84
C LEU A 58 6.62 -1.07 14.78
N SER A 59 7.64 -0.22 14.59
CA SER A 59 8.82 -0.17 15.49
C SER A 59 8.54 0.55 16.81
N ARG A 60 7.52 1.41 16.88
CA ARG A 60 7.21 2.21 18.09
C ARG A 60 6.11 1.59 18.96
N GLY A 61 5.21 0.81 18.38
CA GLY A 61 4.13 0.12 19.11
C GLY A 61 4.51 -1.29 19.54
N ASN A 62 3.81 -1.82 20.56
CA ASN A 62 3.92 -3.23 20.96
C ASN A 62 3.08 -4.15 20.05
N TYR A 63 3.36 -4.10 18.74
CA TYR A 63 2.68 -4.93 17.75
C TYR A 63 2.97 -6.41 17.99
N LYS A 64 1.92 -7.23 17.89
CA LYS A 64 1.97 -8.67 18.12
C LYS A 64 1.33 -9.41 16.96
N VAL A 65 2.01 -10.45 16.48
CA VAL A 65 1.48 -11.41 15.51
C VAL A 65 1.44 -12.75 16.22
N ASN A 66 0.29 -13.45 16.17
CA ASN A 66 0.08 -14.71 16.91
C ASN A 66 0.50 -14.60 18.40
N THR A 67 0.05 -13.54 19.08
CA THR A 67 0.34 -13.23 20.51
C THR A 67 1.81 -12.88 20.83
N LYS A 68 2.75 -13.07 19.90
CA LYS A 68 4.18 -12.77 20.08
C LYS A 68 4.53 -11.38 19.56
N ALA A 69 5.30 -10.61 20.35
CA ALA A 69 5.75 -9.28 19.95
C ALA A 69 6.78 -9.35 18.82
N ILE A 70 6.53 -8.61 17.74
CA ILE A 70 7.43 -8.58 16.57
C ILE A 70 8.52 -7.53 16.72
N LYS A 71 9.55 -7.62 15.88
CA LYS A 71 10.49 -6.52 15.59
C LYS A 71 10.48 -6.22 14.11
N ILE A 72 10.67 -4.97 13.73
CA ILE A 72 10.75 -4.54 12.34
C ILE A 72 12.01 -3.70 12.12
N ALA A 73 12.63 -3.82 10.95
CA ALA A 73 13.81 -3.04 10.55
C ALA A 73 13.88 -2.92 9.02
N TRP A 74 14.73 -2.03 8.51
CA TRP A 74 15.11 -2.07 7.10
C TRP A 74 15.85 -3.37 6.77
N ALA A 75 15.52 -3.94 5.61
CA ALA A 75 16.25 -5.06 5.04
C ALA A 75 17.07 -4.61 3.83
N LEU A 76 18.21 -5.26 3.64
CA LEU A 76 18.99 -5.18 2.42
C LEU A 76 18.17 -5.75 1.24
N ASN A 77 18.13 -5.05 0.11
CA ASN A 77 17.53 -5.53 -1.14
C ASN A 77 18.13 -6.89 -1.56
N LYS A 78 17.33 -7.72 -2.26
CA LYS A 78 17.72 -9.09 -2.61
C LYS A 78 18.92 -9.16 -3.57
N GLY A 79 19.02 -8.26 -4.54
CA GLY A 79 20.14 -8.21 -5.48
C GLY A 79 21.39 -7.46 -5.02
N ILE A 80 21.43 -6.93 -3.79
CA ILE A 80 22.64 -6.27 -3.26
C ILE A 80 23.67 -7.33 -2.89
N LYS A 81 24.73 -7.41 -3.70
CA LYS A 81 25.87 -8.31 -3.50
C LYS A 81 26.48 -8.17 -2.10
N PRO A 82 27.03 -9.26 -1.52
CA PRO A 82 27.62 -9.22 -0.18
C PRO A 82 28.77 -8.23 -0.04
N GLU A 83 29.54 -7.98 -1.11
CA GLU A 83 30.60 -6.97 -1.16
C GLU A 83 30.09 -5.53 -0.99
N TYR A 84 28.83 -5.26 -1.33
CA TYR A 84 28.19 -3.94 -1.20
C TYR A 84 27.51 -3.72 0.16
N LYS A 85 27.48 -4.74 1.04
CA LYS A 85 26.93 -4.58 2.40
C LYS A 85 27.66 -3.54 3.25
N GLN A 86 28.92 -3.23 2.94
CA GLN A 86 29.68 -2.15 3.60
C GLN A 86 29.12 -0.75 3.30
N TYR A 87 28.33 -0.61 2.23
CA TYR A 87 27.69 0.65 1.82
C TYR A 87 26.24 0.76 2.30
N TRP A 88 25.75 -0.20 3.07
CA TRP A 88 24.39 -0.23 3.60
C TRP A 88 24.29 0.61 4.87
N ASP A 89 23.50 1.67 4.80
CA ASP A 89 22.97 2.37 5.95
C ASP A 89 21.70 1.67 6.43
N VAL A 90 21.78 1.08 7.64
CA VAL A 90 20.68 0.33 8.26
C VAL A 90 19.61 1.22 8.90
N GLU A 91 19.93 2.47 9.22
CA GLU A 91 19.00 3.38 9.91
C GLU A 91 18.02 4.00 8.91
N ILE A 92 18.51 4.47 7.77
CA ILE A 92 17.68 5.00 6.68
C ILE A 92 17.32 3.96 5.61
N GLY A 93 17.97 2.79 5.60
CA GLY A 93 17.67 1.72 4.64
C GLY A 93 18.11 2.07 3.22
N VAL A 94 19.36 2.51 3.05
CA VAL A 94 19.92 2.96 1.76
C VAL A 94 21.30 2.36 1.53
N THR A 95 21.57 1.84 0.33
CA THR A 95 22.91 1.39 -0.06
C THR A 95 23.58 2.42 -0.97
N TYR A 96 24.69 3.01 -0.54
CA TYR A 96 25.45 4.02 -1.31
C TYR A 96 26.59 3.39 -2.11
N ILE A 97 26.26 2.69 -3.19
CA ILE A 97 27.26 1.98 -4.01
C ILE A 97 27.95 2.97 -4.98
N PRO A 98 29.30 3.06 -4.98
CA PRO A 98 30.02 3.87 -5.96
C PRO A 98 29.77 3.39 -7.39
N TRP A 99 29.41 4.31 -8.29
CA TRP A 99 29.13 4.03 -9.71
C TRP A 99 30.24 3.27 -10.44
N SER A 100 31.51 3.50 -10.10
CA SER A 100 32.67 2.77 -10.65
C SER A 100 32.67 1.27 -10.36
N LYS A 101 31.80 0.79 -9.46
CA LYS A 101 31.63 -0.63 -9.12
C LYS A 101 30.38 -1.25 -9.74
N VAL A 102 29.41 -0.45 -10.16
CA VAL A 102 28.13 -0.93 -10.71
C VAL A 102 28.25 -1.14 -12.21
N LYS A 103 28.02 -2.36 -12.70
CA LYS A 103 27.84 -2.62 -14.13
C LYS A 103 26.40 -2.40 -14.56
N PRO A 104 26.13 -2.02 -15.84
CA PRO A 104 24.76 -1.93 -16.37
C PRO A 104 23.96 -3.22 -16.21
N GLU A 105 24.61 -4.37 -16.38
CA GLU A 105 24.05 -5.72 -16.19
C GLU A 105 23.55 -5.98 -14.76
N GLU A 106 24.10 -5.29 -13.77
CA GLU A 106 23.77 -5.46 -12.35
C GLU A 106 22.68 -4.50 -11.90
N LEU A 107 22.39 -3.46 -12.69
CA LEU A 107 21.48 -2.36 -12.30
C LEU A 107 20.06 -2.86 -12.05
N GLU A 108 19.58 -3.81 -12.87
CA GLU A 108 18.26 -4.44 -12.70
C GLU A 108 18.18 -5.24 -11.39
N ALA A 109 19.22 -6.01 -11.06
CA ALA A 109 19.29 -6.74 -9.79
C ALA A 109 19.39 -5.79 -8.58
N LEU A 110 20.11 -4.68 -8.68
CA LEU A 110 20.19 -3.67 -7.62
C LEU A 110 18.84 -3.01 -7.30
N CYS A 111 17.93 -2.94 -8.28
CA CYS A 111 16.54 -2.52 -8.10
C CYS A 111 15.63 -3.59 -7.46
N GLU A 112 16.03 -4.86 -7.37
CA GLU A 112 15.17 -5.91 -6.82
C GLU A 112 14.93 -5.71 -5.30
N GLY A 113 13.76 -5.17 -4.93
CA GLY A 113 13.42 -4.83 -3.56
C GLY A 113 13.79 -3.41 -3.12
N GLY A 114 13.97 -2.48 -4.06
CA GLY A 114 14.09 -1.06 -3.76
C GLY A 114 14.29 -0.15 -4.97
N MET A 115 14.24 1.16 -4.73
CA MET A 115 14.38 2.18 -5.78
C MET A 115 15.80 2.75 -5.83
N LEU A 116 16.30 3.02 -7.05
CA LEU A 116 17.39 3.96 -7.25
C LEU A 116 16.89 5.38 -6.97
N ASP A 117 17.69 6.16 -6.24
CA ASP A 117 17.34 7.55 -5.94
C ASP A 117 17.66 8.44 -7.15
N ASN A 118 16.64 9.10 -7.71
CA ASN A 118 16.81 9.95 -8.88
C ASN A 118 17.55 11.26 -8.56
N ASP A 119 17.47 11.74 -7.32
CA ASP A 119 18.05 13.02 -6.90
C ASP A 119 19.57 12.96 -6.71
N THR A 120 20.15 11.75 -6.61
CA THR A 120 21.60 11.54 -6.59
C THR A 120 22.18 11.15 -7.97
N MET A 121 21.36 11.11 -9.03
CA MET A 121 21.85 10.82 -10.38
C MET A 121 22.42 12.07 -11.05
N CYS A 122 23.73 12.03 -11.37
CA CYS A 122 24.31 12.95 -12.36
C CYS A 122 23.50 12.87 -13.67
N SER A 123 23.30 14.02 -14.32
CA SER A 123 22.37 14.21 -15.44
C SER A 123 22.51 13.19 -16.59
N GLU A 124 23.71 12.65 -16.81
CA GLU A 124 24.03 11.67 -17.84
C GLU A 124 23.19 10.38 -17.78
N TRP A 125 22.78 9.91 -16.59
CA TRP A 125 22.07 8.63 -16.48
C TRP A 125 20.57 8.69 -16.81
N LYS A 126 19.99 9.89 -16.93
CA LYS A 126 18.55 10.10 -17.21
C LYS A 126 18.11 9.61 -18.61
N SER A 127 19.05 9.27 -19.49
CA SER A 127 18.77 8.79 -20.84
C SER A 127 18.44 7.28 -20.90
N ILE A 128 18.94 6.49 -19.95
CA ILE A 128 18.80 5.01 -19.99
C ILE A 128 17.43 4.53 -19.49
N SER A 129 16.87 5.17 -18.46
CA SER A 129 15.52 4.84 -17.95
C SER A 129 14.40 5.10 -18.98
N LYS A 130 14.60 6.08 -19.88
CA LYS A 130 13.62 6.48 -20.89
C LYS A 130 13.27 5.42 -21.93
N LYS A 131 14.03 4.31 -22.02
CA LYS A 131 13.74 3.22 -22.95
C LYS A 131 12.64 2.26 -22.46
N THR A 132 12.32 2.27 -21.16
CA THR A 132 11.28 1.39 -20.59
C THR A 132 9.91 2.07 -20.45
N GLU A 133 9.86 3.41 -20.48
CA GLU A 133 8.63 4.19 -20.30
C GLU A 133 7.89 4.53 -21.62
N MET A 134 8.35 4.05 -22.78
CA MET A 134 7.73 4.30 -24.10
C MET A 134 7.12 3.03 -24.75
N ALA A 135 6.51 2.17 -23.93
CA ALA A 135 5.75 0.99 -24.39
C ALA A 135 4.25 1.02 -24.05
N ASP A 136 3.74 2.03 -23.33
CA ASP A 136 2.30 2.23 -23.10
C ASP A 136 1.90 3.71 -23.23
N THR A 137 2.14 4.26 -24.42
CA THR A 137 1.34 5.35 -24.99
C THR A 137 1.53 5.33 -26.51
N SER A 138 0.63 4.65 -27.21
CA SER A 138 0.41 4.84 -28.64
C SER A 138 -1.08 5.01 -28.87
N GLN A 139 -1.53 6.26 -28.81
CA GLN A 139 -2.83 6.61 -29.36
C GLN A 139 -2.79 6.51 -30.89
N ASN A 140 -3.79 5.82 -31.41
CA ASN A 140 -4.51 6.13 -32.65
C ASN A 140 -3.94 5.70 -34.02
N GLY A 141 -4.88 5.42 -34.92
CA GLY A 141 -4.73 5.22 -36.36
C GLY A 141 -5.43 3.95 -36.84
N SER A 142 -6.23 3.93 -37.92
CA SER A 142 -6.82 4.95 -38.82
C SER A 142 -8.07 4.26 -39.47
N THR A 143 -9.00 4.82 -40.25
CA THR A 143 -8.95 5.83 -41.33
C THR A 143 -10.40 6.17 -41.77
N ALA A 144 -10.60 7.33 -42.43
CA ALA A 144 -11.64 7.78 -43.39
C ALA A 144 -12.91 6.90 -43.73
N GLU A 145 -14.05 7.43 -44.23
CA GLU A 145 -14.26 8.63 -45.07
C GLU A 145 -15.76 9.04 -45.22
N ASN A 146 -15.98 10.29 -45.69
CA ASN A 146 -17.07 10.79 -46.58
C ASN A 146 -18.54 11.06 -46.13
N ALA A 147 -18.87 12.36 -46.14
CA ALA A 147 -20.02 13.06 -46.79
C ALA A 147 -21.53 12.83 -46.47
N GLN A 148 -22.19 14.01 -46.30
CA GLN A 148 -23.49 14.45 -46.86
C GLN A 148 -24.88 14.17 -46.18
N ASN A 149 -25.43 15.29 -45.67
CA ASN A 149 -26.72 15.91 -46.02
C ASN A 149 -28.01 15.78 -45.12
N GLU A 150 -28.62 16.96 -44.93
CA GLU A 150 -30.03 17.33 -44.65
C GLU A 150 -30.97 16.60 -43.64
N ASN A 151 -31.38 17.38 -42.62
CA ASN A 151 -32.77 17.84 -42.39
C ASN A 151 -33.91 16.83 -42.11
N LYS A 152 -34.34 16.73 -40.83
CA LYS A 152 -35.73 17.03 -40.37
C LYS A 152 -35.96 16.85 -38.86
N SER A 153 -36.70 17.79 -38.27
CA SER A 153 -37.53 17.58 -37.05
C SER A 153 -38.90 16.97 -37.46
N PRO A 154 -39.77 16.42 -36.57
CA PRO A 154 -40.10 16.98 -35.23
C PRO A 154 -40.51 16.02 -34.06
N GLY A 155 -40.05 16.31 -32.83
CA GLY A 155 -40.69 16.11 -31.50
C GLY A 155 -41.36 14.76 -31.10
N PRO A 156 -42.01 14.67 -29.91
CA PRO A 156 -41.94 15.54 -28.72
C PRO A 156 -41.59 14.80 -27.40
N GLN A 157 -41.24 15.52 -26.32
CA GLN A 157 -41.88 15.48 -24.97
C GLN A 157 -41.00 15.97 -23.79
N ALA A 158 -41.61 16.87 -23.00
CA ALA A 158 -41.53 17.05 -21.53
C ALA A 158 -40.18 17.19 -20.78
N ASN A 159 -39.96 18.39 -20.21
CA ASN A 159 -39.08 18.65 -19.05
C ASN A 159 -39.68 18.04 -17.76
N PRO A 160 -38.91 17.83 -16.66
CA PRO A 160 -38.64 18.94 -15.74
C PRO A 160 -37.26 18.96 -15.03
N VAL A 161 -36.91 20.15 -14.52
CA VAL A 161 -35.96 20.44 -13.41
C VAL A 161 -36.80 20.80 -12.16
N PRO A 162 -36.32 20.75 -10.88
CA PRO A 162 -34.97 21.14 -10.45
C PRO A 162 -34.35 20.38 -9.23
N LEU A 163 -33.22 20.93 -8.77
CA LEU A 163 -32.39 20.60 -7.61
C LEU A 163 -33.15 20.57 -6.26
N LEU A 164 -32.75 19.71 -5.30
CA LEU A 164 -33.12 19.86 -3.88
C LEU A 164 -32.03 19.36 -2.90
N SER A 165 -32.03 19.95 -1.70
CA SER A 165 -30.96 19.87 -0.68
C SER A 165 -31.13 18.75 0.36
N LEU A 166 -30.12 18.63 1.25
CA LEU A 166 -30.11 18.05 2.62
C LEU A 166 -31.44 17.50 3.18
N GLN A 167 -31.40 16.34 3.87
CA GLN A 167 -31.36 16.28 5.35
C GLN A 167 -31.58 14.86 5.94
N VAL A 168 -30.76 14.52 6.97
CA VAL A 168 -30.91 13.56 8.10
C VAL A 168 -31.38 12.11 7.91
N CYS A 169 -30.80 11.21 8.71
CA CYS A 169 -31.17 9.80 8.83
C CYS A 169 -32.49 9.58 9.59
N PRO A 170 -33.28 8.53 9.28
CA PRO A 170 -34.55 8.24 9.95
C PRO A 170 -34.40 7.55 11.31
N GLU A 171 -35.42 7.78 12.14
CA GLU A 171 -35.61 7.32 13.52
C GLU A 171 -36.19 5.88 13.59
N PHE A 172 -35.85 5.11 14.62
CA PHE A 172 -36.40 3.76 14.83
C PHE A 172 -37.80 3.82 15.49
N PRO A 173 -38.78 3.01 15.05
CA PRO A 173 -40.14 3.08 15.56
C PRO A 173 -40.31 2.46 16.96
N VAL A 174 -41.15 3.13 17.75
CA VAL A 174 -41.58 2.73 19.10
C VAL A 174 -42.49 1.49 19.06
N VAL A 175 -42.20 0.49 19.89
CA VAL A 175 -43.16 -0.58 20.22
C VAL A 175 -43.92 -0.20 21.49
N VAL A 176 -45.23 0.01 21.35
CA VAL A 176 -46.17 0.11 22.47
C VAL A 176 -46.51 -1.30 22.96
N SER A 177 -46.53 -1.49 24.28
CA SER A 177 -47.18 -2.62 24.94
C SER A 177 -47.73 -2.15 26.27
N GLY A 178 -49.06 -2.02 26.36
CA GLY A 178 -49.76 -1.62 27.58
C GLY A 178 -50.10 -2.81 28.47
N GLY A 179 -50.05 -2.62 29.79
CA GLY A 179 -50.39 -3.66 30.77
C GLY A 179 -50.04 -3.33 32.22
N GLN A 180 -50.81 -2.44 32.85
CA GLN A 180 -50.91 -2.31 34.33
C GLN A 180 -51.91 -3.36 34.88
N PRO A 181 -52.06 -3.57 36.22
CA PRO A 181 -51.41 -2.95 37.39
C PRO A 181 -50.55 -4.00 38.17
N TYR A 182 -50.21 -3.98 39.47
CA TYR A 182 -50.67 -3.26 40.68
C TYR A 182 -49.58 -3.10 41.79
N HIS A 183 -50.01 -3.01 43.05
CA HIS A 183 -49.31 -2.77 44.34
C HIS A 183 -48.11 -3.69 44.68
N GLY A 184 -47.19 -3.33 45.59
CA GLY A 184 -47.01 -2.09 46.38
C GLY A 184 -46.21 -2.30 47.68
N GLY A 185 -45.60 -1.24 48.23
CA GLY A 185 -44.86 -1.23 49.52
C GLY A 185 -43.47 -1.93 49.49
N GLY A 186 -42.48 -1.58 50.32
CA GLY A 186 -42.39 -0.48 51.29
C GLY A 186 -41.03 -0.51 52.02
N THR A 187 -40.48 0.69 52.27
CA THR A 187 -39.52 1.09 53.33
C THR A 187 -38.80 0.04 54.21
N GLY A 188 -37.50 0.26 54.47
CA GLY A 188 -36.89 -0.21 55.73
C GLY A 188 -35.37 -0.37 55.71
N SER A 189 -34.64 0.67 56.15
CA SER A 189 -33.20 0.56 56.50
C SER A 189 -33.02 -0.11 57.86
N LEU A 190 -31.87 -0.77 58.05
CA LEU A 190 -31.20 -1.01 59.33
C LEU A 190 -29.68 -0.98 59.10
#